data_AF-A0A1N7JYL4-F1
#
_entry.id   AF-A0A1N7JYL4-F1
#
_cell.length_a   1.000
_cell.length_b   1.000
_cell.length_c   1.000
_cell.angle_alpha   90.00
_cell.angle_beta   90.00
_cell.angle_gamma   90.00
#
_symmetry.space_group_name_H-M   'P 1'
#
loop_
_entity.id
_entity.type
_entity.pdbx_description
1 polymer ?
#
loop_
_entity_poly.entity_id
_entity_poly.type
_entity_poly.pdbx_seq_one_letter_code
_entity_poly.pdbx_strand_id
1 'polypeptide(L)'
;MPAPDPFGIAPSLANPISVWVDTWPNGNVKHRKARAVRIVRKIASPLGWTCPACGDPVPFTRRADAIYCREACRKRAKRARASGEPI
;
A
#
# COMPACT_ATOMS: atom_id res chain seq x y z
N MET A 1 -3.48 6.56 -13.34
CA MET A 1 -3.32 7.43 -12.16
C MET A 1 -1.84 7.66 -11.95
N PRO A 2 -1.39 8.92 -11.78
CA PRO A 2 0.00 9.21 -11.42
C PRO A 2 0.38 8.48 -10.13
N ALA A 3 1.66 8.19 -9.96
CA ALA A 3 2.16 7.55 -8.76
C ALA A 3 1.75 8.37 -7.53
N PRO A 4 1.38 7.71 -6.42
CA PRO A 4 0.99 8.43 -5.23
C PRO A 4 2.15 9.29 -4.72
N ASP A 5 1.85 10.52 -4.32
CA ASP A 5 2.83 11.41 -3.72
C ASP A 5 3.53 10.72 -2.53
N PRO A 6 4.88 10.62 -2.54
CA PRO A 6 5.66 10.00 -1.47
C PRO A 6 5.61 10.76 -0.15
N PHE A 7 5.46 12.08 -0.20
CA PHE A 7 5.57 12.99 0.93
C PHE A 7 4.22 13.35 1.55
N GLY A 8 3.13 13.24 0.78
CA GLY A 8 1.78 13.59 1.25
C GLY A 8 1.08 12.56 2.14
N ILE A 9 1.77 11.53 2.64
CA ILE A 9 1.24 10.52 3.58
C ILE A 9 2.25 10.22 4.67
N ALA A 10 1.88 10.49 5.92
CA ALA A 10 2.65 10.09 7.10
C ALA A 10 1.80 9.17 8.00
N PRO A 11 2.10 7.86 8.06
CA PRO A 11 1.40 6.95 8.95
C PRO A 11 1.91 7.10 10.39
N SER A 12 0.99 7.20 11.33
CA SER A 12 1.25 7.02 12.76
C SER A 12 0.85 5.58 13.13
N LEU A 13 1.85 4.81 13.56
CA LEU A 13 1.67 3.44 14.04
C LEU A 13 1.32 3.39 15.54
N ALA A 14 1.21 4.54 16.21
CA ALA A 14 0.71 4.64 17.57
C ALA A 14 -0.77 4.24 17.60
N ASN A 15 -1.23 3.57 18.66
CA ASN A 15 -2.63 3.18 18.78
C ASN A 15 -3.47 4.39 19.27
N PRO A 16 -4.50 4.85 18.53
CA PRO A 16 -5.07 4.28 17.31
C PRO A 16 -4.27 4.58 16.03
N ILE A 17 -4.08 3.55 15.19
CA ILE A 17 -3.38 3.66 13.90
C ILE A 17 -4.06 4.75 13.07
N SER A 18 -3.31 5.79 12.72
CA SER A 18 -3.81 6.94 11.97
C SER A 18 -2.88 7.30 10.83
N VAL A 19 -3.40 7.97 9.82
CA VAL A 19 -2.63 8.37 8.64
C VAL A 19 -2.92 9.83 8.36
N TRP A 20 -1.87 10.65 8.43
CA TRP A 20 -1.92 12.05 8.05
C TRP A 20 -1.87 12.17 6.53
N VAL A 21 -2.73 13.03 5.99
CA VAL A 21 -2.81 13.26 4.55
C VAL A 21 -2.93 14.74 4.27
N ASP A 22 -1.97 15.27 3.52
CA ASP A 22 -2.02 16.66 3.07
C ASP A 22 -3.07 16.82 1.98
N THR A 23 -4.00 17.75 2.22
CA THR A 23 -5.02 18.15 1.25
C THR A 23 -4.71 19.56 0.75
N TRP A 24 -4.40 19.65 -0.54
CA TRP A 24 -4.16 20.92 -1.22
C TRP A 24 -5.49 21.44 -1.80
N PRO A 25 -5.72 22.76 -1.91
CA PRO A 25 -6.99 23.32 -2.39
C PRO A 25 -7.42 22.79 -3.77
N ASN A 26 -6.45 22.59 -4.67
CA ASN A 26 -6.69 22.10 -6.05
C ASN A 26 -6.47 20.57 -6.18
N GLY A 27 -6.31 19.86 -5.06
CA GLY A 27 -6.07 18.42 -5.04
C GLY A 27 -7.36 17.60 -5.07
N ASN A 28 -7.28 16.36 -5.59
CA ASN A 28 -8.40 15.42 -5.50
C ASN A 28 -8.55 14.88 -4.06
N VAL A 29 -9.15 15.70 -3.18
CA VAL A 29 -9.34 15.43 -1.73
C VAL A 29 -10.08 14.12 -1.51
N LYS A 30 -11.10 13.81 -2.34
CA LYS A 30 -11.87 12.57 -2.27
C LYS A 30 -10.96 11.34 -2.43
N HIS A 31 -10.12 11.33 -3.46
CA HIS A 31 -9.20 10.21 -3.71
C HIS A 31 -8.11 10.12 -2.63
N ARG A 32 -7.63 11.25 -2.11
CA ARG A 32 -6.66 11.29 -1.01
C ARG A 32 -7.22 10.69 0.28
N LYS A 33 -8.43 11.07 0.69
CA LYS A 33 -9.12 10.46 1.85
C LYS A 33 -9.39 8.97 1.64
N ALA A 34 -9.87 8.58 0.47
CA ALA A 34 -10.11 7.16 0.15
C ALA A 34 -8.82 6.32 0.21
N ARG A 35 -7.70 6.88 -0.25
CA ARG A 35 -6.36 6.26 -0.11
C ARG A 35 -5.98 6.11 1.37
N ALA A 36 -6.13 7.15 2.18
CA ALA A 36 -5.82 7.15 3.61
C ALA A 36 -6.57 6.02 4.35
N VAL A 37 -7.89 5.95 4.15
CA VAL A 37 -8.74 4.92 4.77
C VAL A 37 -8.28 3.52 4.39
N ARG A 38 -7.93 3.32 3.11
CA ARG A 38 -7.48 2.01 2.62
C ARG A 38 -6.12 1.62 3.20
N ILE A 39 -5.20 2.58 3.37
CA ILE A 39 -3.91 2.34 4.03
C ILE A 39 -4.13 1.96 5.49
N VAL A 40 -4.93 2.72 6.25
CA VAL A 40 -5.25 2.40 7.66
C VAL A 40 -5.81 0.99 7.78
N ARG A 41 -6.78 0.61 6.95
CA ARG A 41 -7.37 -0.74 6.95
C ARG A 41 -6.36 -1.85 6.65
N LYS A 42 -5.39 -1.58 5.78
CA LYS A 42 -4.32 -2.55 5.44
C LYS A 42 -3.32 -2.71 6.57
N ILE A 43 -2.88 -1.60 7.19
CA ILE A 43 -1.96 -1.64 8.33
C ILE A 43 -2.64 -2.30 9.53
N ALA A 44 -3.90 -1.96 9.81
CA ALA A 44 -4.67 -2.51 10.91
C ALA A 44 -5.08 -3.98 10.73
N SER A 45 -4.81 -4.59 9.57
CA SER A 45 -5.05 -6.01 9.38
C SER A 45 -4.06 -6.83 10.24
N PRO A 46 -4.44 -8.05 10.70
CA PRO A 46 -3.59 -8.84 11.60
C PRO A 46 -2.17 -9.14 11.06
N LEU A 47 -2.04 -9.21 9.72
CA LEU A 47 -0.77 -9.47 9.02
C LEU A 47 -0.04 -8.18 8.62
N GLY A 48 -0.63 -7.02 8.89
CA GLY A 48 -0.20 -5.74 8.35
C GLY A 48 -0.31 -5.67 6.82
N TRP A 49 0.20 -4.58 6.24
CA TRP A 49 0.28 -4.45 4.79
C TRP A 49 1.57 -5.08 4.28
N THR A 50 1.59 -6.41 4.13
CA THR A 50 2.77 -7.20 3.76
C THR A 50 2.66 -7.79 2.36
N CYS A 51 3.81 -8.02 1.73
CA CYS A 51 3.93 -8.59 0.39
C CYS A 51 3.87 -10.12 0.47
N PRO A 52 2.93 -10.79 -0.21
CA PRO A 52 2.78 -12.24 -0.09
C PRO A 52 3.91 -13.03 -0.76
N ALA A 53 4.72 -12.41 -1.62
CA ALA A 53 5.80 -13.11 -2.33
C ALA A 53 7.18 -13.02 -1.64
N CYS A 54 7.32 -12.17 -0.62
CA CYS A 54 8.59 -12.02 0.10
C CYS A 54 8.45 -11.70 1.60
N GLY A 55 7.23 -11.49 2.10
CA GLY A 55 6.97 -11.14 3.50
C GLY A 55 7.17 -9.67 3.84
N ASP A 56 7.99 -8.93 3.07
CA ASP A 56 8.31 -7.53 3.35
C ASP A 56 7.08 -6.61 3.38
N PRO A 57 7.08 -5.54 4.19
CA PRO A 57 6.04 -4.53 4.18
C PRO A 57 5.92 -3.87 2.79
N VAL A 58 4.68 -3.62 2.36
CA VAL A 58 4.40 -2.86 1.14
C VAL A 58 4.63 -1.37 1.45
N PRO A 59 5.53 -0.68 0.73
CA PRO A 59 5.87 0.70 1.06
C PRO A 59 4.70 1.64 0.73
N PHE A 60 4.50 2.67 1.55
CA PHE A 60 3.41 3.63 1.40
C PHE A 60 3.45 4.44 0.10
N THR A 61 4.60 4.49 -0.56
CA THR A 61 4.77 5.07 -1.91
C THR A 61 4.02 4.27 -2.98
N ARG A 62 3.66 3.01 -2.71
CA ARG A 62 2.78 2.24 -3.57
C ARG A 62 1.34 2.69 -3.45
N ARG A 63 0.55 2.36 -4.48
CA ARG A 63 -0.90 2.57 -4.43
C ARG A 63 -1.48 1.78 -3.26
N ALA A 64 -2.54 2.28 -2.63
CA ALA A 64 -3.19 1.62 -1.49
C ALA A 64 -3.83 0.26 -1.81
N ASP A 65 -3.97 -0.08 -3.08
CA ASP A 65 -4.43 -1.39 -3.56
C ASP A 65 -3.28 -2.30 -4.00
N ALA A 66 -2.02 -1.85 -3.90
CA ALA A 66 -0.87 -2.67 -4.22
C ALA A 66 -0.77 -3.87 -3.27
N ILE A 67 -0.57 -5.04 -3.86
CA ILE A 67 -0.41 -6.31 -3.14
C ILE A 67 1.08 -6.62 -2.91
N TYR A 68 1.95 -6.16 -3.82
CA TYR A 68 3.37 -6.49 -3.80
C TYR A 68 4.22 -5.25 -3.53
N CYS A 69 5.33 -5.42 -2.79
CA CYS A 69 6.24 -4.33 -2.45
C CYS A 69 6.97 -3.77 -3.70
N ARG A 70 7.32 -4.63 -4.65
CA ARG A 70 8.06 -4.30 -5.88
C ARG A 70 7.60 -5.08 -7.10
N GLU A 71 7.95 -4.58 -8.28
CA GLU A 71 7.57 -5.19 -9.55
C GLU A 71 8.17 -6.60 -9.72
N ALA A 72 9.38 -6.82 -9.22
CA ALA A 72 10.00 -8.14 -9.21
C ALA A 72 9.14 -9.18 -8.46
N CYS A 73 8.59 -8.82 -7.29
CA CYS A 73 7.70 -9.69 -6.52
C CYS A 73 6.40 -10.01 -7.27
N ARG A 74 5.82 -9.00 -7.94
CA ARG A 74 4.66 -9.21 -8.83
C ARG A 74 4.98 -10.16 -9.99
N LYS A 75 6.14 -10.00 -10.64
CA LYS A 75 6.58 -10.86 -11.75
C LYS A 75 6.86 -12.30 -11.27
N ARG A 76 7.52 -12.45 -10.13
CA ARG A 76 7.74 -13.76 -9.49
C ARG A 76 6.42 -14.47 -9.20
N ALA A 77 5.48 -13.78 -8.55
CA ALA A 77 4.15 -14.35 -8.28
C ALA A 77 3.39 -14.73 -9.57
N LYS A 78 3.52 -13.94 -10.65
CA LYS A 78 2.94 -14.29 -11.96
C LYS A 78 3.56 -15.57 -12.53
N ARG A 79 4.90 -15.71 -12.44
CA ARG A 79 5.60 -16.91 -12.92
C ARG A 79 5.22 -18.14 -12.10
N ALA A 80 5.21 -18.03 -10.77
CA ALA A 80 4.84 -19.11 -9.87
C ALA A 80 3.42 -19.64 -10.18
N ARG A 81 2.46 -18.74 -10.40
CA ARG A 81 1.10 -19.11 -10.83
C ARG A 81 1.05 -19.81 -12.19
N ALA A 82 1.94 -19.46 -13.11
CA ALA A 82 1.99 -20.07 -14.44
C ALA A 82 2.68 -21.44 -14.42
N SER A 83 3.65 -21.66 -13.52
CA SER A 83 4.36 -22.93 -13.35
C SER A 83 3.70 -23.87 -12.34
N GLY A 84 2.71 -23.40 -11.58
CA GLY A 84 2.08 -24.16 -10.48
C GLY A 84 2.91 -24.19 -9.20
N GLU A 85 3.95 -23.36 -9.10
CA GLU A 85 4.83 -23.30 -7.93
C GLU A 85 4.20 -22.43 -6.83
N PRO A 86 4.26 -22.84 -5.54
CA PRO A 86 3.75 -22.03 -4.44
C PRO A 86 4.54 -20.72 -4.26
N ILE A 87 3.84 -19.69 -3.78
CA ILE A 87 4.35 -18.33 -3.54
C ILE A 87 4.33 -18.00 -2.06
#